data_AF-A0A655VTE5-F1
#
_entry.id   AF-A0A655VTE5-F1
#
_cell.length_a   1.000
_cell.length_b   1.000
_cell.length_c   1.000
_cell.angle_alpha   90.00
_cell.angle_beta   90.00
_cell.angle_gamma   90.00
#
_symmetry.space_group_name_H-M   'P 1'
#
loop_
_entity.id
_entity.type
_entity.pdbx_description
1 polymer ?
#
loop_
_entity_poly.entity_id
_entity_poly.type
_entity_poly.pdbx_seq_one_letter_code
_entity_poly.pdbx_strand_id
1 'polypeptide(L)'
;MTTPLLLSAQKYWFARQLNIEENPLTPDVENKEPRVIIVGFGRFGQIVGRLLYANKIKVTILESDASQVRLLRKYGYKVFYGDATNLELLRAAGVEQAEALVVCTDDPEQVITIVELCQQHFPNLKLLARARSRVEAYQLMSLGVQNYTRETFLSALDLGRKALVQLGMHPYQAKRAEEHFHRLDKTMLKELLPQHNEDKQLELRAKEARTELEEIFSREMDSDQLSRRYWEKE
;
A
#
# COMPACT_ATOMS: atom_id res chain seq x y z
N MET A 1 42.50 -24.86 25.73
CA MET A 1 42.14 -24.18 26.99
C MET A 1 42.26 -22.67 26.81
N THR A 2 41.50 -22.09 25.89
CA THR A 2 41.48 -20.64 25.63
C THR A 2 40.45 -19.97 26.55
N THR A 3 40.92 -19.76 27.77
CA THR A 3 40.64 -18.67 28.72
C THR A 3 39.24 -18.02 28.71
N PRO A 4 38.38 -18.31 29.70
CA PRO A 4 37.12 -17.61 29.97
C PRO A 4 37.24 -16.08 30.09
N LEU A 5 38.44 -15.60 30.44
CA LEU A 5 38.80 -14.18 30.48
C LEU A 5 38.77 -13.53 29.10
N LEU A 6 39.18 -14.24 28.05
CA LEU A 6 39.19 -13.71 26.69
C LEU A 6 37.75 -13.55 26.16
N LEU A 7 36.88 -14.52 26.46
CA LEU A 7 35.44 -14.44 26.16
C LEU A 7 34.75 -13.34 26.96
N SER A 8 35.14 -13.11 28.21
CA SER A 8 34.58 -12.02 29.03
C SER A 8 35.02 -10.65 28.51
N ALA A 9 36.30 -10.50 28.14
CA ALA A 9 36.81 -9.27 27.54
C ALA A 9 36.16 -8.99 26.18
N GLN A 10 35.97 -10.02 25.36
CA GLN A 10 35.26 -9.93 24.09
C GLN A 10 33.80 -9.50 24.30
N LYS A 11 33.09 -10.11 25.25
CA LYS A 11 31.71 -9.70 25.61
C LYS A 11 31.65 -8.24 26.07
N TYR A 12 32.59 -7.80 26.89
CA TYR A 12 32.62 -6.43 27.39
C TYR A 12 32.91 -5.41 26.27
N TRP A 13 33.80 -5.76 25.34
CA TRP A 13 34.14 -4.91 24.20
C TRP A 13 33.01 -4.84 23.18
N PHE A 14 32.37 -5.98 22.86
CA PHE A 14 31.17 -6.01 22.02
C PHE A 14 29.97 -5.33 22.67
N ALA A 15 29.74 -5.50 23.97
CA ALA A 15 28.67 -4.80 24.69
C ALA A 15 28.87 -3.28 24.62
N ARG A 16 30.12 -2.80 24.64
CA ARG A 16 30.43 -1.36 24.54
C ARG A 16 30.34 -0.82 23.11
N GLN A 17 30.57 -1.64 22.09
CA GLN A 17 30.40 -1.25 20.68
C GLN A 17 28.95 -1.40 20.17
N LEU A 18 28.17 -2.32 20.75
CA LEU A 18 26.77 -2.55 20.40
C LEU A 18 25.78 -1.78 21.29
N ASN A 19 26.14 -1.42 22.52
CA ASN A 19 25.42 -0.41 23.32
C ASN A 19 25.78 1.00 22.84
N ILE A 20 25.52 1.30 21.56
CA ILE A 20 25.14 2.66 21.19
C ILE A 20 23.88 2.91 22.02
N GLU A 21 23.96 3.83 22.99
CA GLU A 21 22.89 4.15 23.94
C GLU A 21 21.51 4.00 23.28
N GLU A 22 20.81 2.90 23.60
CA GLU A 22 19.39 2.79 23.30
C GLU A 22 18.70 3.76 24.24
N ASN A 23 18.62 5.02 23.80
CA ASN A 23 17.75 5.98 24.44
C ASN A 23 16.33 5.38 24.37
N PRO A 24 15.68 5.07 25.50
CA PRO A 24 14.36 4.46 25.46
C PRO A 24 13.46 5.37 24.63
N LEU A 25 12.83 4.81 23.60
CA LEU A 25 11.92 5.55 22.74
C LEU A 25 10.75 6.03 23.60
N THR A 26 10.81 7.28 24.06
CA THR A 26 9.68 7.90 24.74
C THR A 26 8.56 8.10 23.72
N PRO A 27 7.30 7.73 24.05
CA PRO A 27 6.17 8.13 23.23
C PRO A 27 6.14 9.67 23.18
N ASP A 28 6.13 10.21 21.96
CA ASP A 28 6.17 11.67 21.75
C ASP A 28 4.90 12.34 22.29
N VAL A 29 5.08 13.54 22.82
CA VAL A 29 4.01 14.41 23.30
C VAL A 29 3.16 14.89 22.11
N GLU A 30 1.85 14.79 22.31
CA GLU A 30 0.71 15.11 21.43
C GLU A 30 1.00 15.98 20.19
N ASN A 31 0.60 15.50 19.01
CA ASN A 31 0.52 16.34 17.82
C ASN A 31 -0.84 17.03 17.76
N LYS A 32 -0.87 18.36 17.76
CA LYS A 32 -2.16 19.06 17.80
C LYS A 32 -2.92 19.03 16.47
N GLU A 33 -2.25 18.99 15.30
CA GLU A 33 -2.97 19.03 14.00
C GLU A 33 -2.18 18.40 12.83
N PRO A 34 -2.03 17.06 12.74
CA PRO A 34 -1.57 16.44 11.50
C PRO A 34 -2.65 16.57 10.41
N ARG A 35 -2.27 16.91 9.17
CA ARG A 35 -3.23 16.81 8.06
C ARG A 35 -3.42 15.37 7.58
N VAL A 36 -2.33 14.60 7.55
CA VAL A 36 -2.33 13.19 7.12
C VAL A 36 -1.50 12.35 8.08
N ILE A 37 -1.98 11.17 8.42
CA ILE A 37 -1.22 10.15 9.15
C ILE A 37 -0.89 8.98 8.22
N ILE A 38 0.35 8.52 8.24
CA ILE A 38 0.80 7.34 7.50
C ILE A 38 1.11 6.24 8.50
N VAL A 39 0.50 5.07 8.32
CA VAL A 39 0.74 3.89 9.15
C VAL A 39 1.64 2.91 8.42
N GLY A 40 2.81 2.64 8.98
CA GLY A 40 3.86 1.85 8.35
C GLY A 40 4.66 2.67 7.35
N PHE A 41 5.97 2.76 7.56
CA PHE A 41 6.90 3.56 6.76
C PHE A 41 8.01 2.68 6.18
N GLY A 42 7.63 1.48 5.73
CA GLY A 42 8.44 0.64 4.85
C GLY A 42 8.47 1.17 3.41
N ARG A 43 8.82 0.30 2.46
CA ARG A 43 8.98 0.66 1.03
C ARG A 43 7.77 1.40 0.44
N PHE A 44 6.56 0.94 0.74
CA PHE A 44 5.33 1.55 0.23
C PHE A 44 5.07 2.92 0.89
N GLY A 45 5.06 2.96 2.23
CA GLY A 45 4.82 4.18 3.01
C GLY A 45 5.85 5.27 2.76
N GLN A 46 7.12 4.92 2.50
CA GLN A 46 8.17 5.88 2.13
C GLN A 46 7.87 6.58 0.81
N ILE A 47 7.37 5.87 -0.21
CA ILE A 47 7.01 6.48 -1.50
C ILE A 47 5.82 7.42 -1.32
N VAL A 48 4.79 6.98 -0.59
CA VAL A 48 3.63 7.82 -0.25
C VAL A 48 4.07 9.07 0.51
N GLY A 49 4.86 8.90 1.56
CA GLY A 49 5.37 10.00 2.37
C GLY A 49 6.16 10.99 1.53
N ARG A 50 7.14 10.52 0.75
CA ARG A 50 7.95 11.37 -0.14
C ARG A 50 7.10 12.16 -1.13
N LEU A 51 6.07 11.54 -1.71
CA LEU A 51 5.13 12.21 -2.61
C LEU A 51 4.36 13.33 -1.89
N LEU A 52 3.84 13.07 -0.69
CA LEU A 52 3.13 14.08 0.11
C LEU A 52 4.06 15.22 0.57
N TYR A 53 5.28 14.89 0.99
CA TYR A 53 6.30 15.88 1.36
C TYR A 53 6.69 16.78 0.20
N ALA A 54 6.87 16.23 -1.01
CA ALA A 54 7.16 17.02 -2.21
C ALA A 54 6.05 18.04 -2.51
N ASN A 55 4.82 17.76 -2.07
CA ASN A 55 3.67 18.64 -2.21
C ASN A 55 3.38 19.49 -0.95
N LYS A 56 4.37 19.61 -0.04
CA LYS A 56 4.30 20.41 1.20
C LYS A 56 3.16 19.99 2.14
N ILE A 57 2.72 18.74 2.06
CA ILE A 57 1.72 18.18 2.98
C ILE A 57 2.47 17.63 4.19
N LYS A 58 2.17 18.18 5.37
CA LYS A 58 2.72 17.70 6.65
C LYS A 58 2.08 16.36 6.98
N VAL A 59 2.90 15.35 7.26
CA VAL A 59 2.43 14.02 7.66
C VAL A 59 2.99 13.63 9.04
N THR A 60 2.22 12.85 9.78
CA THR A 60 2.70 12.12 10.96
C THR A 60 2.85 10.65 10.62
N ILE A 61 3.92 10.03 11.08
CA ILE A 61 4.23 8.64 10.76
C ILE A 61 4.03 7.78 12.02
N LEU A 62 3.32 6.67 11.88
CA LEU A 62 3.31 5.57 12.84
C LEU A 62 4.17 4.44 12.29
N GLU A 63 5.17 4.00 13.05
CA GLU A 63 6.09 2.94 12.63
C GLU A 63 6.40 2.00 13.79
N SER A 64 6.36 0.70 13.54
CA SER A 64 6.59 -0.36 14.53
C SER A 64 8.04 -0.84 14.53
N ASP A 65 8.84 -0.56 13.48
CA ASP A 65 10.27 -0.83 13.48
C ASP A 65 11.08 0.30 14.15
N ALA A 66 11.61 0.01 15.34
CA ALA A 66 12.43 0.95 16.13
C ALA A 66 13.66 1.46 15.36
N SER A 67 14.26 0.65 14.49
CA SER A 67 15.42 1.03 13.69
C SER A 67 15.03 2.09 12.65
N GLN A 68 13.87 1.93 12.03
CA GLN A 68 13.33 2.90 11.09
C GLN A 68 12.92 4.20 11.80
N VAL A 69 12.31 4.13 12.99
CA VAL A 69 11.93 5.33 13.77
C VAL A 69 13.13 6.23 14.03
N ARG A 70 14.25 5.67 14.50
CA ARG A 70 15.47 6.45 14.78
C ARG A 70 15.98 7.17 13.53
N LEU A 71 15.99 6.46 12.40
CA LEU A 71 16.41 7.01 11.13
C LEU A 71 15.49 8.16 10.67
N LEU A 72 14.17 7.96 10.75
CA LEU A 72 13.20 8.94 10.31
C LEU A 72 13.21 10.21 11.17
N ARG A 73 13.33 10.07 12.49
CA ARG A 73 13.49 11.22 13.40
C ARG A 73 14.75 12.01 13.09
N LYS A 74 15.87 11.36 12.73
CA LYS A 74 17.10 12.03 12.28
C LYS A 74 16.88 12.85 11.01
N TYR A 75 15.98 12.43 10.13
CA TYR A 75 15.57 13.18 8.94
C TYR A 75 14.51 14.25 9.22
N GLY A 76 14.15 14.50 10.48
CA GLY A 76 13.20 15.53 10.88
C GLY A 76 11.74 15.13 10.72
N TYR A 77 11.45 13.84 10.50
CA TYR A 77 10.07 13.37 10.46
C TYR A 77 9.50 13.25 11.87
N LYS A 78 8.23 13.62 12.02
CA LYS A 78 7.47 13.34 13.25
C LYS A 78 7.00 11.89 13.21
N VAL A 79 7.55 11.07 14.09
CA VAL A 79 7.33 9.63 14.11
C VAL A 79 6.98 9.16 15.51
N PHE A 80 5.87 8.44 15.61
CA PHE A 80 5.46 7.72 16.79
C PHE A 80 5.81 6.24 16.62
N TYR A 81 6.42 5.68 17.66
CA TYR A 81 6.78 4.28 17.71
C TYR A 81 5.66 3.46 18.36
N GLY A 82 5.21 2.40 17.68
CA GLY A 82 4.28 1.43 18.27
C GLY A 82 3.40 0.73 17.26
N ASP A 83 2.52 -0.12 17.79
CA ASP A 83 1.52 -0.85 17.02
C ASP A 83 0.29 0.03 16.75
N ALA A 84 -0.01 0.23 15.47
CA ALA A 84 -1.12 1.07 15.03
C ALA A 84 -2.50 0.41 15.19
N THR A 85 -2.58 -0.86 15.56
CA THR A 85 -3.84 -1.48 16.03
C THR A 85 -4.25 -0.97 17.41
N ASN A 86 -3.37 -0.25 18.12
CA ASN A 86 -3.70 0.40 19.38
C ASN A 86 -4.39 1.75 19.16
N LEU A 87 -5.66 1.84 19.56
CA LEU A 87 -6.47 3.06 19.47
C LEU A 87 -5.84 4.27 20.17
N GLU A 88 -5.21 4.07 21.33
CA GLU A 88 -4.58 5.16 22.08
C GLU A 88 -3.34 5.70 21.35
N LEU A 89 -2.61 4.85 20.62
CA LEU A 89 -1.51 5.31 19.78
C LEU A 89 -2.01 6.14 18.60
N LEU A 90 -3.11 5.72 17.95
CA LEU A 90 -3.76 6.48 16.88
C LEU A 90 -4.20 7.87 17.39
N ARG A 91 -4.80 7.94 18.59
CA ARG A 91 -5.16 9.21 19.25
C ARG A 91 -3.95 10.08 19.55
N ALA A 92 -2.90 9.53 20.15
CA ALA A 92 -1.66 10.25 20.45
C ALA A 92 -1.00 10.83 19.17
N ALA A 93 -1.14 10.12 18.05
CA ALA A 93 -0.68 10.58 16.75
C ALA A 93 -1.52 11.72 16.14
N GLY A 94 -2.67 12.05 16.73
CA GLY A 94 -3.56 13.13 16.31
C GLY A 94 -4.59 12.70 15.26
N VAL A 95 -5.00 11.42 15.24
CA VAL A 95 -5.96 10.91 14.23
C VAL A 95 -7.31 11.63 14.26
N GLU A 96 -7.72 12.13 15.42
CA GLU A 96 -8.98 12.87 15.59
C GLU A 96 -9.01 14.18 14.81
N GLN A 97 -7.85 14.83 14.63
CA GLN A 97 -7.71 16.08 13.88
C GLN A 97 -7.26 15.85 12.44
N ALA A 98 -6.93 14.61 12.06
CA ALA A 98 -6.42 14.28 10.74
C ALA A 98 -7.51 14.34 9.67
N GLU A 99 -7.16 14.86 8.49
CA GLU A 99 -8.06 14.81 7.31
C GLU A 99 -8.06 13.41 6.68
N ALA A 100 -6.93 12.70 6.75
CA ALA A 100 -6.78 11.39 6.15
C ALA A 100 -5.79 10.48 6.89
N LEU A 101 -6.04 9.18 6.82
CA LEU A 101 -5.13 8.12 7.26
C LEU A 101 -4.78 7.24 6.07
N VAL A 102 -3.49 7.01 5.85
CA VAL A 102 -2.98 6.13 4.79
C VAL A 102 -2.32 4.91 5.44
N VAL A 103 -3.02 3.79 5.38
CA VAL A 103 -2.58 2.51 5.95
C VAL A 103 -1.66 1.80 4.95
N CYS A 104 -0.36 1.74 5.26
CA CYS A 104 0.71 1.24 4.40
C CYS A 104 1.41 -0.01 4.94
N THR A 105 0.97 -0.57 6.07
CA THR A 105 1.50 -1.83 6.62
C THR A 105 1.38 -2.97 5.59
N ASP A 106 2.28 -3.94 5.66
CA ASP A 106 2.32 -5.10 4.76
C ASP A 106 1.58 -6.33 5.29
N ASP A 107 1.08 -6.25 6.53
CA ASP A 107 0.24 -7.26 7.17
C ASP A 107 -1.26 -7.00 6.86
N PRO A 108 -1.92 -7.85 6.06
CA PRO A 108 -3.34 -7.73 5.74
C PRO A 108 -4.26 -7.64 6.95
N GLU A 109 -4.00 -8.42 8.00
CA GLU A 109 -4.89 -8.48 9.17
C GLU A 109 -4.85 -7.14 9.91
N GLN A 110 -3.65 -6.59 10.10
CA GLN A 110 -3.48 -5.25 10.67
C GLN A 110 -4.18 -4.17 9.84
N VAL A 111 -4.10 -4.23 8.50
CA VAL A 111 -4.79 -3.26 7.63
C VAL A 111 -6.29 -3.25 7.94
N ILE A 112 -6.92 -4.43 8.00
CA ILE A 112 -8.35 -4.58 8.26
C ILE A 112 -8.69 -4.08 9.67
N THR A 113 -7.96 -4.51 10.70
CA THR A 113 -8.18 -4.08 12.09
C THR A 113 -8.09 -2.56 12.23
N ILE A 114 -7.08 -1.92 11.63
CA ILE A 114 -6.91 -0.45 11.68
C ILE A 114 -8.08 0.25 11.00
N VAL A 115 -8.52 -0.26 9.83
CA VAL A 115 -9.66 0.30 9.09
C VAL A 115 -10.93 0.24 9.93
N GLU A 116 -11.25 -0.92 10.51
CA GLU A 116 -12.44 -1.12 11.35
C GLU A 116 -12.42 -0.20 12.57
N LEU A 117 -11.30 -0.13 13.29
CA LEU A 117 -11.12 0.78 14.42
C LEU A 117 -11.37 2.23 14.02
N CYS A 118 -10.82 2.65 12.87
CA CYS A 118 -10.98 4.03 12.41
C CYS A 118 -12.40 4.33 11.95
N GLN A 119 -13.10 3.38 11.32
CA GLN A 119 -14.50 3.56 10.95
C GLN A 119 -15.40 3.67 12.18
N GLN A 120 -15.11 2.89 13.23
CA GLN A 120 -15.88 2.90 14.48
C GLN A 120 -15.68 4.20 15.27
N HIS A 121 -14.44 4.69 15.36
CA HIS A 121 -14.09 5.81 16.25
C HIS A 121 -13.95 7.16 15.54
N PHE A 122 -13.64 7.18 14.25
CA PHE A 122 -13.32 8.38 13.48
C PHE A 122 -14.08 8.41 12.13
N PRO A 123 -15.43 8.48 12.13
CA PRO A 123 -16.25 8.31 10.93
C PRO A 123 -16.01 9.37 9.84
N ASN A 124 -15.45 10.54 10.19
CA ASN A 124 -15.15 11.62 9.25
C ASN A 124 -13.76 11.50 8.60
N LEU A 125 -12.94 10.55 9.05
CA LEU A 125 -11.56 10.38 8.59
C LEU A 125 -11.53 9.75 7.19
N LYS A 126 -10.81 10.36 6.26
CA LYS A 126 -10.61 9.75 4.93
C LYS A 126 -9.64 8.59 5.05
N LEU A 127 -10.13 7.37 4.86
CA LEU A 127 -9.31 6.17 4.88
C LEU A 127 -8.78 5.84 3.50
N LEU A 128 -7.46 5.64 3.42
CA LEU A 128 -6.78 5.08 2.27
C LEU A 128 -5.98 3.86 2.72
N ALA A 129 -5.99 2.78 1.95
CA ALA A 129 -5.36 1.53 2.36
C ALA A 129 -4.56 0.85 1.24
N ARG A 130 -3.41 0.30 1.61
CA ARG A 130 -2.68 -0.67 0.80
C ARG A 130 -3.43 -2.00 0.84
N ALA A 131 -3.71 -2.57 -0.32
CA ALA A 131 -4.15 -3.94 -0.46
C ALA A 131 -2.97 -4.79 -0.96
N ARG A 132 -2.71 -5.93 -0.32
CA ARG A 132 -1.62 -6.82 -0.76
C ARG A 132 -1.96 -7.49 -2.09
N SER A 133 -3.19 -7.97 -2.23
CA SER A 133 -3.68 -8.68 -3.41
C SER A 133 -5.14 -8.31 -3.72
N ARG A 134 -5.79 -9.08 -4.61
CA ARG A 134 -7.22 -8.97 -4.90
C ARG A 134 -8.08 -9.36 -3.69
N VAL A 135 -7.63 -10.33 -2.88
CA VAL A 135 -8.37 -10.80 -1.70
C VAL A 135 -8.54 -9.66 -0.69
N GLU A 136 -7.45 -8.98 -0.35
CA GLU A 136 -7.51 -7.85 0.59
C GLU A 136 -8.25 -6.65 0.01
N ALA A 137 -8.17 -6.44 -1.30
CA ALA A 137 -8.97 -5.42 -1.97
C ALA A 137 -10.48 -5.69 -1.80
N TYR A 138 -10.92 -6.95 -1.93
CA TYR A 138 -12.32 -7.31 -1.69
C TYR A 138 -12.73 -7.08 -0.22
N GLN A 139 -11.88 -7.46 0.74
CA GLN A 139 -12.15 -7.22 2.16
C GLN A 139 -12.33 -5.72 2.44
N LEU A 140 -11.41 -4.88 1.96
CA LEU A 140 -11.51 -3.42 2.08
C LEU A 140 -12.78 -2.87 1.43
N MET A 141 -13.16 -3.38 0.25
CA MET A 141 -14.39 -2.99 -0.43
C MET A 141 -15.64 -3.41 0.34
N SER A 142 -15.65 -4.58 0.96
CA SER A 142 -16.77 -5.04 1.81
C SER A 142 -16.95 -4.19 3.07
N LEU A 143 -15.86 -3.60 3.58
CA LEU A 143 -15.89 -2.60 4.64
C LEU A 143 -16.26 -1.19 4.13
N GLY A 144 -16.53 -1.02 2.83
CA GLY A 144 -16.87 0.27 2.23
C GLY A 144 -15.67 1.17 1.93
N VAL A 145 -14.44 0.70 2.09
CA VAL A 145 -13.23 1.47 1.75
C VAL A 145 -13.01 1.45 0.23
N GLN A 146 -13.26 2.58 -0.42
CA GLN A 146 -13.10 2.72 -1.87
C GLN A 146 -11.69 3.19 -2.29
N ASN A 147 -10.98 3.88 -1.40
CA ASN A 147 -9.66 4.44 -1.69
C ASN A 147 -8.54 3.45 -1.33
N TYR A 148 -8.45 2.33 -2.05
CA TYR A 148 -7.36 1.39 -1.87
C TYR A 148 -6.45 1.32 -3.10
N THR A 149 -5.25 0.79 -2.93
CA THR A 149 -4.35 0.45 -4.04
C THR A 149 -3.71 -0.90 -3.80
N ARG A 150 -3.79 -1.78 -4.80
CA ARG A 150 -3.08 -3.07 -4.79
C ARG A 150 -1.60 -2.82 -5.00
N GLU A 151 -0.77 -3.30 -4.08
CA GLU A 151 0.65 -2.94 -3.97
C GLU A 151 1.44 -3.13 -5.26
N THR A 152 1.30 -4.28 -5.92
CA THR A 152 2.15 -4.66 -7.06
C THR A 152 1.51 -4.36 -8.42
N PHE A 153 0.20 -4.09 -8.45
CA PHE A 153 -0.60 -4.09 -9.68
C PHE A 153 -0.11 -3.05 -10.70
N LEU A 154 0.01 -1.78 -10.29
CA LEU A 154 0.42 -0.70 -11.20
C LEU A 154 1.87 -0.88 -11.69
N SER A 155 2.76 -1.37 -10.84
CA SER A 155 4.16 -1.66 -11.22
C SER A 155 4.25 -2.81 -12.22
N ALA A 156 3.48 -3.88 -12.02
CA ALA A 156 3.43 -5.01 -12.94
C ALA A 156 2.83 -4.61 -14.30
N LEU A 157 1.82 -3.74 -14.27
CA LEU A 157 1.18 -3.22 -15.46
C LEU A 157 2.13 -2.32 -16.29
N ASP A 158 2.90 -1.44 -15.65
CA ASP A 158 3.95 -0.65 -16.32
C ASP A 158 5.04 -1.54 -16.92
N LEU A 159 5.45 -2.61 -16.22
CA LEU A 159 6.41 -3.58 -16.74
C LEU A 159 5.86 -4.32 -17.96
N GLY A 160 4.58 -4.73 -17.92
CA GLY A 160 3.89 -5.33 -19.06
C GLY A 160 3.85 -4.39 -20.28
N ARG A 161 3.54 -3.12 -20.07
CA ARG A 161 3.61 -2.10 -21.13
C ARG A 161 5.01 -2.00 -21.73
N LYS A 162 6.05 -1.96 -20.90
CA LYS A 162 7.45 -1.93 -21.37
C LYS A 162 7.78 -3.18 -22.19
N ALA A 163 7.32 -4.35 -21.77
CA ALA A 163 7.50 -5.60 -22.52
C ALA A 163 6.82 -5.55 -23.90
N LEU A 164 5.58 -5.07 -24.00
CA LEU A 164 4.90 -4.89 -25.29
C LEU A 164 5.69 -4.01 -26.26
N VAL A 165 6.28 -2.92 -25.75
CA VAL A 165 7.13 -2.04 -26.56
C VAL A 165 8.39 -2.76 -27.05
N GLN A 166 9.05 -3.53 -26.18
CA GLN A 166 10.25 -4.30 -26.56
C GLN A 166 9.94 -5.42 -27.57
N LEU A 167 8.70 -5.93 -27.60
CA LEU A 167 8.22 -6.90 -28.58
C LEU A 167 7.75 -6.25 -29.89
N GLY A 168 7.95 -4.95 -30.07
CA GLY A 168 7.69 -4.24 -31.32
C GLY A 168 6.36 -3.47 -31.39
N MET A 169 5.58 -3.43 -30.31
CA MET A 169 4.35 -2.62 -30.27
C MET A 169 4.70 -1.13 -30.16
N HIS A 170 4.02 -0.28 -30.94
CA HIS A 170 4.22 1.16 -30.88
C HIS A 170 3.89 1.72 -29.47
N PRO A 171 4.69 2.64 -28.88
CA PRO A 171 4.52 3.11 -27.49
C PRO A 171 3.12 3.61 -27.14
N TYR A 172 2.48 4.35 -28.06
CA TYR A 172 1.09 4.80 -27.89
C TYR A 172 0.10 3.63 -27.79
N GLN A 173 0.26 2.60 -28.64
CA GLN A 173 -0.62 1.42 -28.61
C GLN A 173 -0.42 0.62 -27.31
N ALA A 174 0.82 0.44 -26.88
CA ALA A 174 1.13 -0.23 -25.61
C ALA A 174 0.55 0.53 -24.41
N LYS A 175 0.63 1.88 -24.42
CA LYS A 175 0.01 2.71 -23.38
C LYS A 175 -1.51 2.59 -23.37
N ARG A 176 -2.15 2.57 -24.54
CA ARG A 176 -3.60 2.35 -24.64
C ARG A 176 -4.00 0.96 -24.13
N ALA A 177 -3.25 -0.08 -24.49
CA ALA A 177 -3.49 -1.44 -24.01
C ALA A 177 -3.35 -1.53 -22.47
N GLU A 178 -2.33 -0.87 -21.91
CA GLU A 178 -2.13 -0.74 -20.46
C GLU A 178 -3.35 -0.10 -19.77
N GLU A 179 -3.79 1.06 -20.25
CA GLU A 179 -4.93 1.79 -19.69
C GLU A 179 -6.24 1.02 -19.83
N HIS A 180 -6.42 0.32 -20.96
CA HIS A 180 -7.57 -0.52 -21.19
C HIS A 180 -7.61 -1.70 -20.21
N PHE A 181 -6.50 -2.43 -20.07
CA PHE A 181 -6.37 -3.52 -19.11
C PHE A 181 -6.62 -3.05 -17.67
N HIS A 182 -6.09 -1.88 -17.29
CA HIS A 182 -6.35 -1.28 -15.97
C HIS A 182 -7.86 -1.07 -15.74
N ARG A 183 -8.57 -0.49 -16.72
CA ARG A 183 -10.01 -0.22 -16.61
C ARG A 183 -10.79 -1.51 -16.45
N LEU A 184 -10.54 -2.50 -17.30
CA LEU A 184 -11.20 -3.81 -17.24
C LEU A 184 -10.97 -4.49 -15.90
N ASP A 185 -9.72 -4.61 -15.47
CA ASP A 185 -9.38 -5.27 -14.20
C ASP A 185 -10.09 -4.59 -13.00
N LYS A 186 -10.20 -3.25 -13.00
CA LYS A 186 -10.93 -2.50 -11.96
C LYS A 186 -12.44 -2.73 -12.01
N THR A 187 -13.05 -2.83 -13.19
CA THR A 187 -14.47 -3.14 -13.36
C THR A 187 -14.78 -4.55 -12.86
N MET A 188 -13.98 -5.53 -13.29
CA MET A 188 -14.17 -6.92 -12.91
C MET A 188 -13.95 -7.15 -11.42
N LEU A 189 -12.98 -6.46 -10.81
CA LEU A 189 -12.80 -6.49 -9.36
C LEU A 189 -14.02 -5.95 -8.59
N LYS A 190 -14.89 -5.14 -9.21
CA LYS A 190 -16.16 -4.72 -8.60
C LYS A 190 -17.29 -5.72 -8.84
N GLU A 191 -17.38 -6.27 -10.03
CA GLU A 191 -18.44 -7.21 -10.41
C GLU A 191 -18.30 -8.57 -9.70
N LEU A 192 -17.07 -9.00 -9.50
CA LEU A 192 -16.72 -10.25 -8.83
C LEU A 192 -16.67 -10.11 -7.31
N LEU A 193 -17.09 -8.96 -6.75
CA LEU A 193 -17.33 -8.86 -5.31
C LEU A 193 -18.24 -10.02 -4.92
N PRO A 194 -17.80 -10.92 -4.02
CA PRO A 194 -18.60 -12.06 -3.63
C PRO A 194 -19.90 -11.54 -3.02
N GLN A 195 -21.01 -11.68 -3.76
CA GLN A 195 -22.31 -11.30 -3.25
C GLN A 195 -22.73 -12.24 -2.12
N HIS A 196 -22.12 -13.44 -1.98
CA HIS A 196 -22.39 -14.43 -0.93
C HIS A 196 -21.13 -15.28 -0.61
N ASN A 197 -21.00 -15.67 0.67
CA ASN A 197 -19.88 -16.33 1.36
C ASN A 197 -19.52 -17.78 0.90
N GLU A 198 -19.39 -18.07 -0.40
CA GLU A 198 -18.99 -19.42 -0.83
C GLU A 198 -17.68 -19.44 -1.64
N ASP A 199 -16.59 -19.83 -0.97
CA ASP A 199 -15.21 -19.90 -1.52
C ASP A 199 -15.10 -20.70 -2.83
N LYS A 200 -15.94 -21.72 -3.02
CA LYS A 200 -15.97 -22.53 -4.26
C LYS A 200 -16.46 -21.74 -5.48
N GLN A 201 -17.31 -20.74 -5.29
CA GLN A 201 -17.78 -19.91 -6.40
C GLN A 201 -16.71 -18.92 -6.86
N LEU A 202 -15.73 -18.58 -6.00
CA LEU A 202 -14.71 -17.60 -6.30
C LEU A 202 -13.73 -18.08 -7.40
N GLU A 203 -13.30 -19.35 -7.36
CA GLU A 203 -12.42 -19.92 -8.40
C GLU A 203 -13.11 -20.05 -9.75
N LEU A 204 -14.38 -20.51 -9.75
CA LEU A 204 -15.19 -20.62 -10.96
C LEU A 204 -15.43 -19.24 -11.57
N ARG A 205 -15.84 -18.26 -10.75
CA ARG A 205 -16.01 -16.87 -11.19
C ARG A 205 -14.70 -16.23 -11.64
N ALA A 206 -13.56 -16.55 -11.01
CA ALA A 206 -12.26 -16.05 -11.45
C ALA A 206 -11.85 -16.62 -12.81
N LYS A 207 -12.18 -17.89 -13.11
CA LYS A 207 -12.01 -18.49 -14.44
C LYS A 207 -12.95 -17.87 -15.47
N GLU A 208 -14.22 -17.72 -15.15
CA GLU A 208 -15.23 -17.09 -16.02
C GLU A 208 -14.83 -15.65 -16.36
N ALA A 209 -14.48 -14.87 -15.33
CA ALA A 209 -13.92 -13.54 -15.47
C ALA A 209 -12.71 -13.53 -16.40
N ARG A 210 -11.75 -14.46 -16.24
CA ARG A 210 -10.59 -14.50 -17.12
C ARG A 210 -10.99 -14.72 -18.59
N THR A 211 -11.88 -15.66 -18.86
CA THR A 211 -12.36 -15.92 -20.23
C THR A 211 -13.07 -14.70 -20.80
N GLU A 212 -13.92 -14.07 -20.00
CA GLU A 212 -14.62 -12.83 -20.36
C GLU A 212 -13.64 -11.67 -20.62
N LEU A 213 -12.56 -11.57 -19.85
CA LEU A 213 -11.49 -10.60 -20.06
C LEU A 213 -10.81 -10.81 -21.43
N GLU A 214 -10.47 -12.05 -21.77
CA GLU A 214 -9.86 -12.39 -23.06
C GLU A 214 -10.82 -12.07 -24.23
N GLU A 215 -12.13 -12.32 -24.07
CA GLU A 215 -13.15 -11.98 -25.06
C GLU A 215 -13.41 -10.48 -25.22
N ILE A 216 -13.56 -9.73 -24.12
CA ILE A 216 -13.76 -8.26 -24.17
C ILE A 216 -12.52 -7.59 -24.76
N PHE A 217 -11.34 -8.02 -24.33
CA PHE A 217 -10.08 -7.45 -24.81
C PHE A 217 -9.89 -7.69 -26.30
N SER A 218 -10.17 -8.91 -26.80
CA SER A 218 -10.10 -9.22 -28.23
C SER A 218 -11.12 -8.45 -29.06
N ARG A 219 -12.39 -8.40 -28.64
CA ARG A 219 -13.45 -7.66 -29.36
C ARG A 219 -13.15 -6.16 -29.46
N GLU A 220 -12.70 -5.52 -28.38
CA GLU A 220 -12.35 -4.10 -28.42
C GLU A 220 -11.09 -3.83 -29.25
N MET A 221 -10.08 -4.71 -29.20
CA MET A 221 -8.91 -4.59 -30.06
C MET A 221 -9.26 -4.72 -31.56
N ASP A 222 -10.15 -5.64 -31.90
CA ASP A 222 -10.61 -5.86 -33.27
C ASP A 222 -11.45 -4.69 -33.79
N SER A 223 -12.35 -4.16 -32.95
CA SER A 223 -13.12 -2.94 -33.25
C SER A 223 -12.21 -1.73 -33.50
N ASP A 224 -11.16 -1.56 -32.69
CA ASP A 224 -10.19 -0.48 -32.85
C ASP A 224 -9.33 -0.64 -34.13
N GLN A 225 -8.96 -1.87 -34.51
CA GLN A 225 -8.30 -2.12 -35.80
C GLN A 225 -9.19 -1.81 -36.99
N LEU A 226 -10.48 -2.17 -36.90
CA LEU A 226 -11.47 -1.88 -37.93
C LEU A 226 -11.66 -0.37 -38.10
N SER A 227 -11.79 0.38 -36.99
CA SER A 227 -11.92 1.84 -37.04
C SER A 227 -10.72 2.53 -37.72
N ARG A 228 -9.49 2.08 -37.48
CA ARG A 228 -8.28 2.63 -38.13
C ARG A 228 -8.22 2.34 -39.63
N ARG A 229 -8.62 1.13 -40.06
CA ARG A 229 -8.69 0.79 -41.49
C ARG A 229 -9.75 1.58 -42.24
N TYR A 230 -10.77 2.09 -41.56
CA TYR A 230 -11.76 2.98 -42.15
C TYR A 230 -11.18 4.37 -42.47
N TRP A 231 -10.27 4.90 -41.64
CA TRP A 231 -9.63 6.21 -41.85
C TRP A 231 -8.45 6.19 -42.84
N GLU A 232 -7.87 5.02 -43.14
CA GLU A 232 -6.77 4.88 -44.12
C GLU A 232 -7.24 4.63 -45.56
N LYS A 233 -8.56 4.53 -45.78
CA LYS A 233 -9.18 4.24 -47.10
C LYS A 233 -9.82 5.45 -47.78
N GLU A 234 -9.72 6.65 -47.21
CA GLU A 234 -10.04 7.94 -47.83
C GLU A 234 -8.77 8.71 -48.18
#